data_AF-A0A2N3WXJ1-F1
#
_entry.id   AF-A0A2N3WXJ1-F1
#
_cell.length_a   1.000
_cell.length_b   1.000
_cell.length_c   1.000
_cell.angle_alpha   90.00
_cell.angle_beta   90.00
_cell.angle_gamma   90.00
#
_symmetry.space_group_name_H-M   'P 1'
#
loop_
_entity.id
_entity.type
_entity.pdbx_description
1 polymer ?
#
loop_
_entity_poly.entity_id
_entity_poly.type
_entity_poly.pdbx_seq_one_letter_code
_entity_poly.pdbx_strand_id
1 'polypeptide(L)'
;MTTARRFWIEFDPHECTDARFWRGVGVTGFDVRDCLSMVADLFPYGLLPPVHRITVDVSLAEPLPVNPSHFGVSVWRGVWYPPVNLGIGPTHDIDRRGAPCDYPTPVTAAHHRARARANLRTKTTWWEEIPHIDGLLWPLMDMHRAERGDGMRHYAPPLRRACAADPTYGALVREALDFMIWWRPTPDEWFDPTETRFADQRDLDKYLRAFRDYLFGTRPEPIYPPGSEPFSPEDAWPRAIGCLVVTRPGPIDAPGIERLSPDAEPRRPGSE
;
A
#
# COMPACT_ATOMS: atom_id res chain seq x y z
N MET A 1 13.04 29.90 -19.41
CA MET A 1 12.83 28.47 -19.09
C MET A 1 11.98 28.41 -17.83
N THR A 2 10.83 27.75 -17.88
CA THR A 2 10.01 27.49 -16.69
C THR A 2 10.73 26.45 -15.84
N THR A 3 11.07 26.81 -14.60
CA THR A 3 11.68 25.91 -13.63
C THR A 3 10.61 25.04 -13.00
N ALA A 4 10.86 23.73 -12.89
CA ALA A 4 9.97 22.83 -12.18
C ALA A 4 9.89 23.19 -10.69
N ARG A 5 8.68 23.12 -10.14
CA ARG A 5 8.35 23.44 -8.75
C ARG A 5 7.64 22.25 -8.11
N ARG A 6 7.76 22.14 -6.78
CA ARG A 6 7.08 21.09 -6.02
C ARG A 6 5.74 21.61 -5.51
N PHE A 7 4.72 20.78 -5.63
CA PHE A 7 3.36 21.08 -5.20
C PHE A 7 2.88 19.96 -4.28
N TRP A 8 2.16 20.37 -3.25
CA TRP A 8 1.36 19.49 -2.40
C TRP A 8 -0.11 19.83 -2.62
N ILE A 9 -0.88 18.87 -3.13
CA ILE A 9 -2.28 19.05 -3.51
C ILE A 9 -3.14 18.21 -2.56
N GLU A 10 -4.03 18.87 -1.84
CA GLU A 10 -5.01 18.25 -0.95
C GLU A 10 -6.38 18.33 -1.62
N PHE A 11 -7.09 17.21 -1.64
CA PHE A 11 -8.45 17.11 -2.17
C PHE A 11 -9.47 17.21 -1.03
N ASP A 12 -10.71 17.56 -1.36
CA ASP A 12 -11.80 17.54 -0.40
C ASP A 12 -12.00 16.10 0.15
N PRO A 13 -11.85 15.88 1.47
CA PRO A 13 -11.95 14.55 2.06
C PRO A 13 -13.36 13.94 1.98
N HIS A 14 -14.40 14.74 1.81
CA HIS A 14 -15.79 14.27 1.68
C HIS A 14 -16.12 13.83 0.25
N GLU A 15 -15.42 14.37 -0.74
CA GLU A 15 -15.63 14.05 -2.16
C GLU A 15 -14.55 13.12 -2.73
N CYS A 16 -13.39 13.02 -2.09
CA CYS A 16 -12.33 12.09 -2.46
C CYS A 16 -12.66 10.67 -1.96
N THR A 17 -13.25 9.84 -2.82
CA THR A 17 -13.60 8.45 -2.48
C THR A 17 -12.39 7.51 -2.38
N ASP A 18 -11.21 7.95 -2.84
CA ASP A 18 -10.00 7.14 -2.88
C ASP A 18 -9.07 7.46 -1.72
N ALA A 19 -9.02 6.53 -0.76
CA ALA A 19 -8.25 6.64 0.47
C ALA A 19 -6.75 6.90 0.26
N ARG A 20 -6.20 6.58 -0.92
CA ARG A 20 -4.79 6.82 -1.26
C ARG A 20 -4.46 8.31 -1.32
N PHE A 21 -5.44 9.16 -1.61
CA PHE A 21 -5.25 10.59 -1.82
C PHE A 21 -5.77 11.46 -0.67
N TRP A 22 -6.34 10.86 0.38
CA TRP A 22 -6.87 11.60 1.55
C TRP A 22 -5.82 12.45 2.27
N ARG A 23 -4.55 12.06 2.19
CA ARG A 23 -3.45 12.80 2.82
C ARG A 23 -2.83 13.85 1.92
N GLY A 24 -3.27 13.94 0.66
CA GLY A 24 -2.71 14.80 -0.36
C GLY A 24 -1.81 14.07 -1.35
N VAL A 25 -1.33 14.83 -2.35
CA VAL A 25 -0.55 14.36 -3.49
C VAL A 25 0.67 15.25 -3.67
N GLY A 26 1.83 14.61 -3.74
CA GLY A 26 3.10 15.27 -3.99
C GLY A 26 3.44 15.20 -5.47
N VAL A 27 3.55 16.34 -6.13
CA VAL A 27 3.85 16.41 -7.57
C VAL A 27 4.85 17.51 -7.87
N THR A 28 5.72 17.25 -8.84
CA THR A 28 6.66 18.24 -9.36
C THR A 28 6.31 18.53 -10.80
N GLY A 29 6.10 19.79 -11.14
CA GLY A 29 5.67 20.23 -12.47
C GLY A 29 6.00 21.69 -12.72
N PHE A 30 5.64 22.20 -13.89
CA PHE A 30 5.95 23.59 -14.27
C PHE A 30 4.97 24.59 -13.66
N ASP A 31 3.70 24.21 -13.53
CA ASP A 31 2.63 25.00 -12.94
C ASP A 31 1.51 24.11 -12.37
N VAL A 32 0.50 24.72 -11.76
CA VAL A 32 -0.63 24.01 -11.15
C VAL A 32 -1.40 23.16 -12.17
N ARG A 33 -1.56 23.65 -13.41
CA ARG A 33 -2.32 22.94 -14.44
C ARG A 33 -1.56 21.69 -14.91
N ASP A 34 -0.26 21.82 -15.12
CA ASP A 34 0.65 20.71 -15.43
C ASP A 34 0.59 19.63 -14.34
N CYS A 35 0.64 20.07 -13.07
CA CYS A 35 0.52 19.19 -11.91
C CYS A 35 -0.83 18.48 -11.85
N LEU A 36 -1.95 19.20 -11.95
CA LEU A 36 -3.29 18.58 -11.91
C LEU A 36 -3.49 17.62 -13.08
N SER A 37 -2.97 17.93 -14.27
CA SER A 37 -3.03 17.02 -15.42
C SER A 37 -2.36 15.68 -15.12
N MET A 38 -1.16 15.67 -14.53
CA MET A 38 -0.47 14.43 -14.15
C MET A 38 -1.18 13.68 -13.02
N VAL A 39 -1.81 14.41 -12.09
CA VAL A 39 -2.56 13.79 -11.00
C VAL A 39 -3.86 13.18 -11.51
N ALA A 40 -4.49 13.76 -12.53
CA ALA A 40 -5.72 13.22 -13.14
C ALA A 40 -5.51 11.81 -13.71
N ASP A 41 -4.34 11.52 -14.27
CA ASP A 41 -3.98 10.20 -14.80
C ASP A 41 -4.00 9.09 -13.74
N LEU A 42 -3.98 9.44 -12.45
CA LEU A 42 -4.04 8.49 -11.34
C LEU A 42 -5.47 8.09 -10.94
N PHE A 43 -6.48 8.78 -11.48
CA PHE A 43 -7.88 8.52 -11.22
C PHE A 43 -8.50 7.74 -12.38
N PRO A 44 -9.32 6.70 -12.10
CA PRO A 44 -9.82 5.75 -13.11
C PRO A 44 -10.68 6.38 -14.23
N TYR A 45 -11.08 7.64 -14.10
CA TYR A 45 -11.86 8.38 -15.11
C TYR A 45 -11.26 9.75 -15.46
N GLY A 46 -10.05 10.07 -15.00
CA GLY A 46 -9.46 11.41 -15.15
C GLY A 46 -10.21 12.53 -14.41
N LEU A 47 -11.25 12.19 -13.64
CA LEU A 47 -12.02 13.11 -12.84
C LEU A 47 -11.33 13.31 -11.50
N LEU A 48 -10.75 14.50 -11.33
CA LEU A 48 -10.19 14.91 -10.05
C LEU A 48 -11.33 15.30 -9.09
N PRO A 49 -11.26 14.86 -7.82
CA PRO A 49 -12.08 15.45 -6.77
C PRO A 49 -11.80 16.96 -6.66
N PRO A 50 -12.71 17.76 -6.06
CA PRO A 50 -12.41 19.16 -5.80
C PRO A 50 -11.13 19.32 -5.00
N VAL A 51 -10.29 20.24 -5.44
CA VAL A 51 -9.06 20.58 -4.73
C VAL A 51 -9.43 21.43 -3.51
N HIS A 52 -9.07 20.94 -2.33
CA HIS A 52 -9.24 21.64 -1.07
C HIS A 52 -8.15 22.70 -0.88
N ARG A 53 -6.88 22.31 -1.12
CA ARG A 53 -5.72 23.19 -0.90
C ARG A 53 -4.57 22.82 -1.82
N ILE A 54 -3.81 23.83 -2.27
CA ILE A 54 -2.53 23.64 -2.96
C ILE A 54 -1.45 24.43 -2.24
N THR A 55 -0.37 23.75 -1.85
CA THR A 55 0.84 24.37 -1.32
C THR A 55 1.95 24.28 -2.36
N VAL A 56 2.46 25.43 -2.80
CA VAL A 56 3.51 25.54 -3.82
C VAL A 56 4.88 25.69 -3.15
N ASP A 57 5.91 25.18 -3.81
CA ASP A 57 7.30 25.13 -3.33
C ASP A 57 7.44 24.46 -1.97
N VAL A 58 6.69 23.38 -1.78
CA VAL A 58 6.72 22.60 -0.53
C VAL A 58 8.15 22.18 -0.20
N SER A 59 8.55 22.47 1.03
CA SER A 59 9.84 22.04 1.58
C SER A 59 9.69 20.63 2.14
N LEU A 60 10.48 19.68 1.63
CA LEU A 60 10.52 18.32 2.18
C LEU A 60 11.42 18.21 3.42
N ALA A 61 12.12 19.28 3.78
CA ALA A 61 12.81 19.38 5.06
C ALA A 61 11.83 19.68 6.21
N GLU A 62 10.65 20.21 5.88
CA GLU A 62 9.57 20.42 6.83
C GLU A 62 8.68 19.16 6.88
N PRO A 63 8.23 18.75 8.08
CA PRO A 63 7.42 17.55 8.22
C PRO A 63 6.05 17.75 7.57
N LEU A 64 5.82 17.04 6.47
CA LEU A 64 4.48 16.82 5.94
C LEU A 64 3.74 15.79 6.82
N PRO A 65 2.38 15.78 6.84
CA PRO A 65 1.58 14.86 7.66
C PRO A 65 1.57 13.40 7.13
N VAL A 66 2.69 12.98 6.54
CA VAL A 66 2.89 11.70 5.86
C VAL A 66 4.30 11.20 6.14
N ASN A 67 4.49 9.87 6.12
CA ASN A 67 5.79 9.27 6.37
C ASN A 67 6.78 9.62 5.22
N PRO A 68 7.92 10.27 5.49
CA PRO A 68 8.90 10.62 4.47
C PRO A 68 9.48 9.42 3.71
N SER A 69 9.47 8.22 4.30
CA SER A 69 9.93 6.99 3.63
C SER A 69 9.07 6.60 2.42
N HIS A 70 7.91 7.24 2.24
CA HIS A 70 6.99 7.01 1.13
C HIS A 70 7.12 8.05 0.01
N PHE A 71 8.11 8.94 0.06
CA PHE A 71 8.39 9.89 -1.00
C PHE A 71 9.23 9.26 -2.11
N GLY A 72 8.78 9.45 -3.35
CA GLY A 72 9.56 9.20 -4.55
C GLY A 72 10.55 10.32 -4.84
N VAL A 73 11.09 10.30 -6.06
CA VAL A 73 12.07 11.29 -6.52
C VAL A 73 11.38 12.63 -6.80
N SER A 74 11.34 13.50 -5.79
CA SER A 74 10.62 14.78 -5.85
C SER A 74 11.27 15.88 -6.70
N VAL A 75 12.48 15.66 -7.22
CA VAL A 75 13.19 16.66 -8.04
C VAL A 75 12.91 16.50 -9.55
N TRP A 76 12.21 15.43 -9.95
CA TRP A 76 11.88 15.13 -11.34
C TRP A 76 10.42 15.46 -11.60
N ARG A 77 10.08 15.93 -12.80
CA ARG A 77 8.68 16.16 -13.17
C ARG A 77 7.90 14.86 -13.07
N GLY A 78 6.81 14.87 -12.32
CA GLY A 78 6.01 13.68 -12.04
C GLY A 78 5.42 13.68 -10.64
N VAL A 79 4.58 12.69 -10.36
CA VAL A 79 3.96 12.50 -9.05
C VAL A 79 4.84 11.59 -8.20
N TRP A 80 5.29 12.10 -7.06
CA TRP A 80 6.22 11.43 -6.14
C TRP A 80 5.55 10.97 -4.82
N TYR A 81 4.28 11.28 -4.60
CA TYR A 81 3.44 10.74 -3.53
C TYR A 81 1.99 10.74 -4.01
N PRO A 82 1.15 9.71 -3.76
CA PRO A 82 1.28 8.63 -2.76
C PRO A 82 2.23 7.48 -3.12
N PRO A 83 2.63 6.62 -2.16
CA PRO A 83 3.59 5.53 -2.37
C PRO A 83 3.19 4.51 -3.45
N VAL A 84 1.91 4.41 -3.79
CA VAL A 84 1.46 3.58 -4.92
C VAL A 84 2.10 4.01 -6.25
N ASN A 85 2.47 5.29 -6.41
CA ASN A 85 3.20 5.78 -7.58
C ASN A 85 4.66 5.34 -7.61
N LEU A 86 5.21 4.81 -6.51
CA LEU A 86 6.53 4.18 -6.54
C LEU A 86 6.51 2.87 -7.33
N GLY A 87 5.36 2.18 -7.38
CA GLY A 87 5.18 0.95 -8.15
C GLY A 87 4.71 1.16 -9.59
N ILE A 88 4.30 2.37 -9.96
CA ILE A 88 3.70 2.70 -11.29
C ILE A 88 4.49 3.82 -12.00
N GLY A 89 5.47 4.42 -11.34
CA GLY A 89 6.21 5.59 -11.83
C GLY A 89 7.20 5.31 -12.99
N PRO A 90 7.75 6.37 -13.60
CA PRO A 90 8.58 6.32 -14.81
C PRO A 90 9.91 5.56 -14.64
N THR A 91 10.25 5.12 -13.43
CA THR A 91 11.34 4.17 -13.17
C THR A 91 11.17 2.83 -13.89
N HIS A 92 9.95 2.47 -14.32
CA HIS A 92 9.71 1.24 -15.08
C HIS A 92 9.82 1.39 -16.61
N ASP A 93 9.63 2.59 -17.16
CA ASP A 93 9.57 2.83 -18.62
C ASP A 93 10.78 3.58 -19.18
N ILE A 94 11.64 4.12 -18.32
CA ILE A 94 12.97 4.59 -18.73
C ILE A 94 13.87 3.34 -18.86
N ASP A 95 13.87 2.78 -20.07
CA ASP A 95 14.98 2.09 -20.74
C ASP A 95 14.85 0.57 -21.04
N ARG A 96 13.94 0.19 -21.96
CA ARG A 96 14.09 -1.05 -22.75
C ARG A 96 13.86 -0.95 -24.26
N ARG A 97 13.50 0.22 -24.81
CA ARG A 97 13.23 0.36 -26.26
C ARG A 97 13.93 1.53 -26.95
N GLY A 98 14.81 2.27 -26.28
CA GLY A 98 15.32 3.55 -26.80
C GLY A 98 16.84 3.75 -26.83
N ALA A 99 17.64 3.06 -26.01
CA ALA A 99 19.09 3.29 -26.00
C ALA A 99 19.81 2.55 -27.15
N PRO A 100 20.60 3.24 -28.00
CA PRO A 100 21.51 2.61 -28.95
C PRO A 100 22.51 1.71 -28.21
N CYS A 101 22.76 0.52 -28.76
CA CYS A 101 23.55 -0.56 -28.18
C CYS A 101 25.08 -0.29 -28.10
N ASP A 102 25.49 0.98 -28.09
CA ASP A 102 26.90 1.42 -28.09
C ASP A 102 27.23 2.26 -26.85
N TYR A 103 26.95 1.73 -25.66
CA TYR A 103 27.57 2.25 -24.44
C TYR A 103 28.95 1.59 -24.26
N PRO A 104 30.04 2.37 -24.10
CA PRO A 104 31.33 1.80 -23.76
C PRO A 104 31.24 1.15 -22.37
N THR A 105 31.75 -0.07 -22.27
CA THR A 105 31.86 -0.85 -21.03
C THR A 105 32.29 0.06 -19.87
N PRO A 106 31.51 0.16 -18.77
CA PRO A 106 31.93 0.97 -17.64
C PRO A 106 33.21 0.41 -17.06
N VAL A 107 34.27 1.22 -17.14
CA VAL A 107 35.54 0.98 -16.46
C VAL A 107 35.24 0.76 -14.97
N THR A 108 35.69 -0.38 -14.47
CA THR A 108 35.82 -0.82 -13.08
C THR A 108 35.68 0.30 -12.03
N ALA A 109 34.44 0.57 -11.61
CA ALA A 109 34.12 1.37 -10.42
C ALA A 109 34.04 0.51 -9.14
N ALA A 110 34.62 -0.71 -9.16
CA ALA A 110 34.59 -1.67 -8.07
C ALA A 110 35.35 -1.22 -6.80
N HIS A 111 36.21 -0.20 -6.87
CA HIS A 111 37.06 0.17 -5.74
C HIS A 111 36.63 1.40 -4.93
N HIS A 112 35.76 2.28 -5.44
CA HIS A 112 35.37 3.49 -4.69
C HIS A 112 34.06 3.40 -3.92
N ARG A 113 33.15 2.46 -4.25
CA ARG A 113 31.92 2.23 -3.46
C ARG A 113 32.11 1.33 -2.22
N ALA A 114 33.23 0.62 -2.13
CA ALA A 114 33.52 -0.23 -0.97
C ALA A 114 33.75 0.56 0.33
N ARG A 115 34.12 1.85 0.25
CA ARG A 115 34.49 2.64 1.45
C ARG A 115 33.35 3.46 2.06
N ALA A 116 32.31 3.79 1.30
CA ALA A 116 31.13 4.48 1.83
C ALA A 116 30.07 3.50 2.38
N ARG A 117 30.07 2.23 1.93
CA ARG A 117 29.15 1.18 2.39
C ARG A 117 29.64 0.44 3.64
N ALA A 118 30.84 0.75 4.13
CA ALA A 118 31.44 0.11 5.29
C ALA A 118 30.88 0.60 6.64
N ASN A 119 30.18 1.76 6.68
CA ASN A 119 29.82 2.43 7.94
C ASN A 119 28.32 2.39 8.32
N LEU A 120 27.49 1.58 7.64
CA LEU A 120 26.11 1.27 8.07
C LEU A 120 25.79 -0.22 7.95
N ARG A 121 26.78 -1.08 8.23
CA ARG A 121 26.63 -2.53 8.20
C ARG A 121 26.13 -3.02 9.56
N THR A 122 24.82 -2.95 9.80
CA THR A 122 24.21 -3.56 11.01
C THR A 122 22.93 -4.37 10.77
N LYS A 123 22.60 -4.76 9.54
CA LYS A 123 21.78 -5.96 9.22
C LYS A 123 21.65 -6.07 7.70
N THR A 124 22.39 -6.96 7.06
CA THR A 124 21.98 -7.46 5.75
C THR A 124 20.74 -8.30 6.00
N THR A 125 19.58 -7.88 5.50
CA THR A 125 18.35 -8.67 5.67
C THR A 125 18.40 -9.85 4.70
N TRP A 126 18.13 -11.08 5.17
CA TRP A 126 18.34 -12.31 4.39
C TRP A 126 17.60 -12.33 3.05
N TRP A 127 16.49 -11.59 2.94
CA TRP A 127 15.73 -11.48 1.70
C TRP A 127 16.40 -10.62 0.63
N GLU A 128 17.39 -9.79 0.97
CA GLU A 128 18.22 -9.06 -0.02
C GLU A 128 19.04 -10.01 -0.91
N GLU A 129 19.25 -11.26 -0.47
CA GLU A 129 19.96 -12.29 -1.23
C GLU A 129 19.05 -13.07 -2.18
N ILE A 130 17.73 -12.85 -2.12
CA ILE A 130 16.77 -13.52 -2.99
C ILE A 130 16.98 -13.04 -4.44
N PRO A 131 17.12 -13.97 -5.41
CA PRO A 131 17.21 -13.61 -6.82
C PRO A 131 16.04 -12.71 -7.26
N HIS A 132 16.38 -11.60 -7.90
CA HIS A 132 15.40 -10.65 -8.45
C HIS A 132 14.46 -9.99 -7.42
N ILE A 133 14.84 -9.94 -6.14
CA ILE A 133 13.99 -9.40 -5.07
C ILE A 133 13.45 -7.99 -5.35
N ASP A 134 14.23 -7.12 -6.00
CA ASP A 134 13.80 -5.76 -6.37
C ASP A 134 12.54 -5.74 -7.25
N GLY A 135 12.35 -6.78 -8.08
CA GLY A 135 11.17 -6.95 -8.93
C GLY A 135 10.13 -7.94 -8.39
N LEU A 136 10.44 -8.64 -7.29
CA LEU A 136 9.64 -9.72 -6.73
C LEU A 136 9.24 -9.51 -5.26
N LEU A 137 9.47 -8.31 -4.71
CA LEU A 137 9.10 -8.00 -3.34
C LEU A 137 7.60 -8.20 -3.07
N TRP A 138 6.74 -7.78 -4.02
CA TRP A 138 5.30 -7.95 -3.88
C TRP A 138 4.86 -9.43 -3.79
N PRO A 139 5.19 -10.30 -4.77
CA PRO A 139 4.75 -11.69 -4.73
C PRO A 139 5.43 -12.56 -3.67
N LEU A 140 6.59 -12.14 -3.14
CA LEU A 140 7.38 -12.93 -2.18
C LEU A 140 7.28 -12.44 -0.73
N MET A 141 6.99 -11.15 -0.49
CA MET A 141 6.93 -10.57 0.85
C MET A 141 5.58 -9.90 1.11
N ASP A 142 5.21 -8.88 0.35
CA ASP A 142 4.05 -8.04 0.69
C ASP A 142 2.71 -8.78 0.64
N MET A 143 2.57 -9.74 -0.26
CA MET A 143 1.35 -10.55 -0.36
C MET A 143 1.15 -11.46 0.88
N HIS A 144 2.23 -11.77 1.60
CA HIS A 144 2.22 -12.64 2.77
C HIS A 144 2.01 -11.89 4.08
N ARG A 145 1.68 -10.59 4.04
CA ARG A 145 1.48 -9.81 5.26
C ARG A 145 0.22 -10.20 6.02
N ALA A 146 0.30 -10.25 7.35
CA ALA A 146 -0.83 -10.59 8.22
C ALA A 146 -2.02 -9.62 8.04
N GLU A 147 -1.75 -8.32 7.89
CA GLU A 147 -2.77 -7.30 7.56
C GLU A 147 -3.46 -7.56 6.22
N ARG A 148 -2.80 -8.33 5.34
CA ARG A 148 -3.29 -8.78 4.03
C ARG A 148 -3.59 -10.28 4.04
N GLY A 149 -3.94 -10.87 5.18
CA GLY A 149 -4.33 -12.28 5.25
C GLY A 149 -5.47 -12.63 4.28
N ASP A 150 -6.45 -11.74 4.15
CA ASP A 150 -7.46 -11.82 3.09
C ASP A 150 -6.89 -11.51 1.70
N GLY A 151 -5.89 -10.62 1.63
CA GLY A 151 -5.15 -10.31 0.41
C GLY A 151 -4.54 -11.56 -0.24
N MET A 152 -3.98 -12.51 0.53
CA MET A 152 -3.44 -13.74 -0.04
C MET A 152 -4.50 -14.51 -0.84
N ARG A 153 -5.76 -14.57 -0.37
CA ARG A 153 -6.89 -15.17 -1.11
C ARG A 153 -7.15 -14.48 -2.44
N HIS A 154 -7.11 -13.15 -2.42
CA HIS A 154 -7.42 -12.33 -3.60
C HIS A 154 -6.27 -12.33 -4.61
N TYR A 155 -5.02 -12.44 -4.14
CA TYR A 155 -3.83 -12.21 -4.96
C TYR A 155 -3.12 -13.49 -5.42
N ALA A 156 -3.23 -14.60 -4.70
CA ALA A 156 -2.63 -15.87 -5.13
C ALA A 156 -3.16 -16.39 -6.48
N PRO A 157 -4.49 -16.40 -6.76
CA PRO A 157 -4.99 -16.84 -8.06
C PRO A 157 -4.56 -15.94 -9.24
N PRO A 158 -4.61 -14.60 -9.15
CA PRO A 158 -4.00 -13.72 -10.15
C PRO A 158 -2.50 -13.97 -10.35
N LEU A 159 -1.72 -14.14 -9.28
CA LEU A 159 -0.29 -14.42 -9.38
C LEU A 159 -0.02 -15.75 -10.12
N ARG A 160 -0.75 -16.82 -9.78
CA ARG A 160 -0.66 -18.10 -10.50
C ARG A 160 -0.95 -17.94 -11.98
N ARG A 161 -2.01 -17.18 -12.34
CA ARG A 161 -2.35 -16.90 -13.74
C ARG A 161 -1.27 -16.08 -14.44
N ALA A 162 -0.69 -15.08 -13.77
CA ALA A 162 0.41 -14.27 -14.32
C ALA A 162 1.65 -15.13 -14.61
N CYS A 163 2.06 -15.99 -13.66
CA CYS A 163 3.15 -16.94 -13.86
C CYS A 163 2.90 -17.93 -15.01
N ALA A 164 1.64 -18.33 -15.23
CA ALA A 164 1.27 -19.21 -16.34
C ALA A 164 1.21 -18.47 -17.69
N ALA A 165 0.80 -17.21 -17.69
CA ALA A 165 0.69 -16.38 -18.90
C ALA A 165 2.05 -15.85 -19.39
N ASP A 166 2.98 -15.59 -18.46
CA ASP A 166 4.35 -15.16 -18.75
C ASP A 166 5.35 -16.18 -18.18
N PRO A 167 5.89 -17.09 -19.02
CA PRO A 167 6.86 -18.09 -18.59
C PRO A 167 8.17 -17.51 -18.08
N THR A 168 8.58 -16.32 -18.53
CA THR A 168 9.78 -15.65 -18.05
C THR A 168 9.57 -15.15 -16.63
N TYR A 169 8.48 -14.43 -16.39
CA TYR A 169 8.10 -14.01 -15.04
C TYR A 169 7.90 -15.22 -14.10
N GLY A 170 7.22 -16.26 -14.58
CA GLY A 170 7.04 -17.51 -13.83
C GLY A 170 8.36 -18.19 -13.45
N ALA A 171 9.37 -18.16 -14.33
CA ALA A 171 10.69 -18.71 -14.03
C ALA A 171 11.39 -17.93 -12.89
N LEU A 172 11.32 -16.59 -12.91
CA LEU A 172 11.93 -15.74 -11.87
C LEU A 172 11.28 -15.98 -10.51
N VAL A 173 9.95 -16.03 -10.46
CA VAL A 173 9.20 -16.31 -9.21
C VAL A 173 9.53 -17.70 -8.68
N ARG A 174 9.63 -18.70 -9.55
CA ARG A 174 9.99 -20.08 -9.16
C ARG A 174 11.40 -20.15 -8.60
N GLU A 175 12.38 -19.54 -9.27
CA GLU A 175 13.78 -19.51 -8.81
C GLU A 175 13.91 -18.84 -7.44
N ALA A 176 13.24 -17.70 -7.24
CA ALA A 176 13.23 -17.01 -5.97
C ALA A 176 12.59 -17.84 -4.84
N LEU A 177 11.47 -18.53 -5.11
CA LEU A 177 10.85 -19.44 -4.13
C LEU A 177 11.71 -20.66 -3.83
N ASP A 178 12.37 -21.23 -4.85
CA ASP A 178 13.33 -22.33 -4.68
C ASP A 178 14.49 -21.88 -3.78
N PHE A 179 15.01 -20.67 -3.98
CA PHE A 179 16.01 -20.07 -3.10
C PHE A 179 15.49 -19.90 -1.67
N MET A 180 14.29 -19.36 -1.46
CA MET A 180 13.72 -19.18 -0.11
C MET A 180 13.54 -20.51 0.62
N ILE A 181 13.09 -21.56 -0.09
CA ILE A 181 12.95 -22.90 0.48
C ILE A 181 14.31 -23.52 0.82
N TRP A 182 15.32 -23.29 -0.03
CA TRP A 182 16.69 -23.76 0.21
C TRP A 182 17.36 -23.01 1.37
N TRP A 183 17.25 -21.68 1.37
CA TRP A 183 17.78 -20.79 2.41
C TRP A 183 17.16 -21.08 3.77
N ARG A 184 15.86 -21.41 3.77
CA ARG A 184 15.11 -21.87 4.93
C ARG A 184 15.12 -20.84 6.06
N PRO A 185 14.52 -19.65 5.85
CA PRO A 185 14.48 -18.60 6.86
C PRO A 185 13.83 -19.11 8.15
N THR A 186 14.31 -18.63 9.29
CA THR A 186 13.68 -18.88 10.58
C THR A 186 12.32 -18.17 10.67
N PRO A 187 11.39 -18.62 11.54
CA PRO A 187 10.12 -17.92 11.75
C PRO A 187 10.29 -16.44 12.14
N ASP A 188 11.32 -16.09 12.90
CA ASP A 188 11.61 -14.70 13.28
C ASP A 188 12.12 -13.88 12.09
N GLU A 189 13.02 -14.47 11.30
CA GLU A 189 13.49 -13.88 10.04
C GLU A 189 12.37 -13.69 9.02
N TRP A 190 11.41 -14.61 8.98
CA TRP A 190 10.20 -14.50 8.16
C TRP A 190 9.21 -13.44 8.69
N PHE A 191 9.11 -13.30 10.00
CA PHE A 191 8.22 -12.32 10.63
C PHE A 191 8.68 -10.88 10.38
N ASP A 192 9.98 -10.61 10.33
CA ASP A 192 10.52 -9.24 10.15
C ASP A 192 9.99 -8.52 8.88
N PRO A 193 9.94 -9.15 7.69
CA PRO A 193 9.41 -8.50 6.48
C PRO A 193 7.91 -8.75 6.24
N THR A 194 7.36 -9.83 6.77
CA THR A 194 5.97 -10.24 6.46
C THR A 194 5.00 -9.99 7.60
N GLU A 195 5.45 -9.74 8.83
CA GLU A 195 4.59 -9.61 10.02
C GLU A 195 3.71 -10.85 10.29
N THR A 196 3.96 -11.97 9.58
CA THR A 196 3.26 -13.23 9.75
C THR A 196 4.06 -14.15 10.65
N ARG A 197 3.46 -14.62 11.75
CA ARG A 197 4.10 -15.56 12.67
C ARG A 197 3.71 -16.99 12.34
N PHE A 198 4.73 -17.83 12.18
CA PHE A 198 4.59 -19.28 12.19
C PHE A 198 4.95 -19.82 13.58
N ALA A 199 4.29 -20.90 14.01
CA ALA A 199 4.53 -21.49 15.32
C ALA A 199 5.93 -22.08 15.45
N ASP A 200 6.42 -22.70 14.38
CA ASP A 200 7.77 -23.26 14.29
C ASP A 200 8.29 -23.31 12.84
N GLN A 201 9.53 -23.76 12.68
CA GLN A 201 10.18 -23.92 11.37
C GLN A 201 9.44 -24.90 10.45
N ARG A 202 8.86 -25.96 11.02
CA ARG A 202 8.18 -27.00 10.23
C ARG A 202 6.93 -26.44 9.57
N ASP A 203 6.20 -25.58 10.27
CA ASP A 203 5.02 -24.91 9.73
C ASP A 203 5.38 -23.91 8.62
N LEU A 204 6.44 -23.13 8.80
CA LEU A 204 6.95 -22.23 7.74
C LEU A 204 7.45 -23.01 6.51
N ASP A 205 8.22 -24.08 6.70
CA ASP A 205 8.71 -24.93 5.61
C ASP A 205 7.54 -25.55 4.83
N LYS A 206 6.52 -26.04 5.55
CA LYS A 206 5.31 -26.61 4.96
C LYS A 206 4.55 -25.55 4.16
N TYR A 207 4.45 -24.33 4.69
CA TYR A 207 3.81 -23.21 4.03
C TYR A 207 4.48 -22.85 2.70
N LEU A 208 5.80 -22.60 2.71
CA LEU A 208 6.55 -22.21 1.52
C LEU A 208 6.47 -23.26 0.40
N ARG A 209 6.60 -24.55 0.76
CA ARG A 209 6.46 -25.64 -0.21
C ARG A 209 5.05 -25.70 -0.79
N ALA A 210 4.02 -25.63 0.05
CA ALA A 210 2.64 -25.67 -0.42
C ALA A 210 2.27 -24.44 -1.27
N PHE A 211 2.84 -23.27 -0.99
CA PHE A 211 2.66 -22.07 -1.79
C PHE A 211 3.34 -22.21 -3.17
N ARG A 212 4.58 -22.71 -3.21
CA ARG A 212 5.26 -23.06 -4.46
C ARG A 212 4.48 -24.08 -5.29
N ASP A 213 4.00 -25.16 -4.66
CA ASP A 213 3.22 -26.21 -5.31
C ASP A 213 1.85 -25.71 -5.80
N TYR A 214 1.30 -24.67 -5.16
CA TYR A 214 0.11 -24.01 -5.66
C TYR A 214 0.38 -23.18 -6.91
N LEU A 215 1.46 -22.41 -6.95
CA LEU A 215 1.78 -21.57 -8.11
C LEU A 215 2.21 -22.40 -9.32
N PHE A 216 3.01 -23.45 -9.11
CA PHE A 216 3.69 -24.18 -10.20
C PHE A 216 3.37 -25.68 -10.26
N GLY A 217 2.72 -26.22 -9.23
CA GLY A 217 2.38 -27.64 -9.14
C GLY A 217 0.91 -27.91 -9.38
N THR A 218 0.47 -29.09 -8.92
CA THR A 218 -0.89 -29.61 -9.11
C THR A 218 -1.85 -29.20 -8.00
N ARG A 219 -1.39 -28.45 -7.00
CA ARG A 219 -2.24 -28.09 -5.86
C ARG A 219 -3.37 -27.16 -6.34
N PRO A 220 -4.65 -27.51 -6.08
CA PRO A 220 -5.78 -26.75 -6.62
C PRO A 220 -6.01 -25.44 -5.85
N GLU A 221 -5.75 -25.43 -4.55
CA GLU A 221 -6.06 -24.31 -3.66
C GLU A 221 -4.81 -23.76 -2.96
N PRO A 222 -4.73 -22.43 -2.76
CA PRO A 222 -3.62 -21.82 -2.05
C PRO A 222 -3.62 -22.24 -0.58
N ILE A 223 -2.42 -22.29 0.02
CA ILE A 223 -2.27 -22.43 1.47
C ILE A 223 -2.22 -21.04 2.09
N TYR A 224 -2.95 -20.83 3.18
CA TYR A 224 -3.02 -19.52 3.82
C TYR A 224 -2.04 -19.43 5.00
N PRO A 225 -1.41 -18.26 5.21
CA PRO A 225 -0.59 -18.07 6.39
C PRO A 225 -1.45 -18.10 7.67
N PRO A 226 -0.87 -18.41 8.83
CA PRO A 226 -1.57 -18.37 10.11
C PRO A 226 -2.28 -17.03 10.32
N GLY A 227 -3.48 -17.05 10.90
CA GLY A 227 -4.29 -15.84 11.10
C GLY A 227 -5.02 -15.34 9.84
N SER A 228 -4.85 -16.03 8.70
CA SER A 228 -5.57 -15.77 7.44
C SER A 228 -6.65 -16.82 7.14
N GLU A 229 -7.02 -17.59 8.15
CA GLU A 229 -8.06 -18.62 8.08
C GLU A 229 -9.43 -17.99 7.80
N PRO A 230 -10.37 -18.71 7.15
CA PRO A 230 -11.68 -18.14 6.86
C PRO A 230 -12.33 -17.87 8.19
N PHE A 231 -12.77 -16.63 8.43
CA PHE A 231 -13.68 -16.38 9.53
C PHE A 231 -14.83 -17.36 9.37
N SER A 232 -15.17 -18.08 10.45
CA SER A 232 -16.46 -18.77 10.51
C SER A 232 -17.54 -17.75 10.14
N PRO A 233 -18.62 -18.11 9.43
CA PRO A 233 -19.75 -17.21 9.22
C PRO A 233 -20.23 -16.52 10.51
N GLU A 234 -20.01 -17.18 11.66
CA GLU A 234 -20.33 -16.69 13.01
C GLU A 234 -19.35 -15.60 13.52
N ASP A 235 -18.09 -15.58 13.06
CA ASP A 235 -17.05 -14.63 13.46
C ASP A 235 -16.95 -13.40 12.53
N ALA A 236 -17.59 -13.45 11.35
CA ALA A 236 -17.67 -12.32 10.43
C ALA A 236 -18.61 -11.21 10.94
N TRP A 237 -19.67 -11.60 11.68
CA TRP A 237 -20.70 -10.68 12.17
C TRP A 237 -20.22 -9.69 13.26
N PRO A 238 -19.45 -10.10 14.29
CA PRO A 238 -18.96 -9.18 15.33
C PRO A 238 -17.96 -8.13 14.80
N ARG A 239 -17.13 -8.48 13.81
CA ARG A 239 -16.20 -7.52 13.17
C ARG A 239 -16.92 -6.54 12.25
N ALA A 240 -17.92 -6.99 11.49
CA ALA A 240 -18.75 -6.10 10.68
C ALA A 240 -19.47 -5.05 11.55
N ILE A 241 -19.96 -5.44 12.73
CA ILE A 241 -20.55 -4.52 13.71
C ILE A 241 -19.50 -3.60 14.33
N GLY A 242 -18.30 -4.09 14.66
CA GLY A 242 -17.21 -3.26 15.18
C GLY A 242 -16.74 -2.18 14.21
N CYS A 243 -16.75 -2.46 12.91
CA CYS A 243 -16.44 -1.48 11.85
C CYS A 243 -17.59 -0.52 11.52
N LEU A 244 -18.82 -0.82 11.95
CA LEU A 244 -20.01 0.03 11.78
C LEU A 244 -20.19 1.06 12.92
N VAL A 245 -19.36 1.04 13.97
CA VAL A 245 -19.41 2.09 15.01
C VAL A 245 -18.58 3.29 14.57
N VAL A 246 -19.15 4.08 13.65
CA VAL A 246 -18.80 5.49 13.47
C VAL A 246 -20.07 6.31 13.73
N THR A 247 -19.94 7.17 14.75
CA THR A 247 -20.80 8.31 15.11
C THR A 247 -22.28 8.02 15.35
N ARG A 248 -22.63 7.95 16.64
CA ARG A 248 -23.96 8.36 17.12
C ARG A 248 -24.21 9.80 16.60
N PRO A 249 -25.29 10.06 15.85
CA PRO A 249 -25.67 11.43 15.54
C PRO A 249 -25.87 12.18 16.85
N GLY A 250 -25.29 13.37 16.96
CA GLY A 250 -25.67 14.31 18.03
C GLY A 250 -27.19 14.55 18.00
N PRO A 251 -27.81 14.88 19.15
CA PRO A 251 -29.24 15.08 19.20
C PRO A 251 -29.64 16.17 18.19
N ILE A 252 -30.57 15.82 17.31
CA ILE A 252 -31.25 16.78 16.44
C ILE A 252 -32.11 17.64 17.35
N ASP A 253 -31.80 18.93 17.45
CA ASP A 253 -32.71 19.89 18.06
C ASP A 253 -34.01 19.89 17.25
N ALA A 254 -35.08 19.42 17.88
CA ALA A 254 -36.43 19.48 17.31
C ALA A 254 -36.86 20.95 17.21
N PRO A 255 -37.50 21.38 16.10
CA PRO A 255 -38.07 22.71 16.02
C PRO A 255 -39.29 22.80 16.94
N GLY A 256 -39.25 23.77 17.85
CA GLY A 256 -40.35 24.40 18.57
C GLY A 256 -41.62 23.57 18.81
N ILE A 257 -41.73 22.97 19.98
CA ILE A 257 -43.03 22.77 20.63
C ILE A 257 -43.09 23.69 21.84
N GLU A 258 -44.09 24.56 21.82
CA GLU A 258 -44.43 25.53 22.83
C GLU A 258 -44.42 24.92 24.24
N ARG A 259 -43.78 25.65 25.17
CA ARG A 259 -43.87 25.38 26.60
C ARG A 259 -45.32 25.57 27.06
N LEU A 260 -46.02 24.47 27.29
CA LEU A 260 -47.18 24.48 28.18
C LEU A 260 -46.68 24.37 29.63
N SER A 261 -46.83 25.48 30.33
CA SER A 261 -46.51 25.69 31.75
C SER A 261 -47.36 24.77 32.64
N PRO A 262 -46.79 24.08 33.65
CA PRO A 262 -47.57 23.32 34.62
C PRO A 262 -47.81 24.19 35.86
N ASP A 263 -48.76 25.12 35.78
CA ASP A 263 -49.33 25.78 36.95
C ASP A 263 -50.82 26.04 36.70
N ALA A 264 -51.63 25.02 36.98
CA ALA A 264 -53.07 25.18 37.13
C ALA A 264 -53.54 24.26 38.26
N GLU A 265 -53.84 24.87 39.41
CA GLU A 265 -54.45 24.23 40.57
C GLU A 265 -55.78 23.53 40.22
N PRO A 266 -56.13 22.43 40.91
CA PRO A 266 -57.41 21.77 40.72
C PRO A 266 -58.53 22.56 41.42
N ARG A 267 -59.50 23.08 40.64
CA ARG A 267 -60.77 23.55 41.18
C ARG A 267 -61.60 22.36 41.68
N ARG A 268 -62.00 22.42 42.96
CA ARG A 268 -62.95 21.52 43.60
C ARG A 268 -64.35 21.64 42.94
N PRO A 269 -65.13 20.55 42.85
CA PRO A 269 -66.54 20.64 42.50
C PRO A 269 -67.36 21.04 43.74
N GLY A 270 -68.03 22.17 43.64
CA GLY A 270 -69.15 22.53 44.51
C GLY A 270 -70.45 22.06 43.90
N SER A 271 -71.09 21.12 44.59
CA SER A 271 -72.54 21.05 44.88
C SER A 271 -73.55 21.46 43.79
N GLU A 272 -74.27 20.46 43.29
CA GLU A 272 -75.74 20.41 43.33
C GLU A 272 -76.18 19.01 43.78
#